data_AF-A0A8S3JKH7-F1
#
_entry.id   AF-A0A8S3JKH7-F1
#
_cell.length_a   1.000
_cell.length_b   1.000
_cell.length_c   1.000
_cell.angle_alpha   90.00
_cell.angle_beta   90.00
_cell.angle_gamma   90.00
#
_symmetry.space_group_name_H-M   'P 1'
#
loop_
_entity.id
_entity.type
_entity.pdbx_description
1 polymer ?
#
loop_
_entity_poly.entity_id
_entity_poly.type
_entity_poly.pdbx_seq_one_letter_code
_entity_poly.pdbx_strand_id
1 'polypeptide(L)' 'MSVNRYSRTTTDVLSLRFNQDSTCFICATCDGIRIFNVEPFAQKSFLDVGRATYAEMLYRTNLIA' A
#
# COMPACT_ATOMS: atom_id res chain seq x y z
N MET A 1 0.37 20.82 25.56
CA MET A 1 -0.59 20.08 24.72
C MET A 1 0.21 19.27 23.72
N SER A 2 0.65 18.07 24.09
CA SER A 2 1.34 17.15 23.19
C SER A 2 0.89 15.75 23.56
N VAL A 3 -0.11 15.24 22.83
CA VAL A 3 -0.68 13.92 23.09
C VAL A 3 0.32 12.89 22.55
N ASN A 4 1.04 12.24 23.44
CA ASN A 4 1.95 11.14 23.13
C ASN A 4 1.12 9.96 22.63
N ARG A 5 1.08 9.75 21.30
CA ARG A 5 0.39 8.62 20.65
C ARG A 5 1.41 7.60 20.16
N TYR A 6 2.15 6.98 21.08
CA TYR A 6 2.93 5.78 20.78
C TYR A 6 2.23 4.56 21.39
N SER A 7 1.21 4.05 20.68
CA SER A 7 0.73 2.66 20.82
C SER A 7 -0.21 2.28 19.66
N ARG A 8 0.28 2.38 18.43
CA ARG A 8 -0.33 1.72 17.27
C ARG A 8 0.78 1.47 16.25
N THR A 9 1.01 0.22 15.89
CA THR A 9 1.73 -0.16 14.67
C THR A 9 0.90 0.18 13.42
N THR A 10 0.27 1.36 13.39
CA THR A 10 -0.47 1.84 12.23
C THR A 10 0.52 2.54 11.34
N THR A 11 0.96 1.85 10.28
CA THR A 11 1.75 2.51 9.26
C THR A 11 0.86 3.49 8.50
N ASP A 12 1.29 4.74 8.42
CA ASP A 12 0.58 5.77 7.67
C ASP A 12 0.55 5.42 6.17
N VAL A 13 -0.64 5.58 5.58
CA VAL A 13 -0.86 5.46 4.13
C VAL A 13 -0.55 6.81 3.50
N LEU A 14 0.40 6.81 2.57
CA LEU A 14 0.88 8.00 1.86
C LEU A 14 0.22 8.15 0.48
N SER A 15 -0.04 7.03 -0.21
CA SER A 15 -0.71 7.03 -1.51
C SER A 15 -1.50 5.74 -1.71
N LEU A 16 -2.61 5.83 -2.45
CA LEU A 16 -3.42 4.69 -2.85
C LEU A 16 -3.83 4.84 -4.31
N ARG A 17 -3.68 3.76 -5.09
CA ARG A 17 -4.03 3.70 -6.51
C ARG A 17 -4.66 2.36 -6.85
N PHE A 18 -5.74 2.39 -7.61
CA PHE A 18 -6.24 1.20 -8.28
C PHE A 18 -5.35 0.89 -9.49
N ASN A 19 -5.26 -0.39 -9.83
CA ASN A 19 -4.73 -0.78 -11.12
C ASN A 19 -5.75 -0.45 -12.23
N GLN A 20 -5.33 -0.55 -13.49
CA GLN A 20 -6.09 -0.11 -14.67
C GLN A 20 -7.42 -0.86 -14.86
N ASP A 21 -7.52 -2.10 -14.35
CA ASP A 21 -8.75 -2.92 -14.40
C ASP A 21 -9.57 -2.86 -13.10
N SER A 22 -9.15 -2.06 -12.11
CA SER A 22 -9.80 -1.90 -10.80
C SER A 22 -10.02 -3.20 -10.02
N THR A 23 -9.29 -4.27 -10.34
CA THR A 23 -9.36 -5.55 -9.62
C THR A 23 -8.41 -5.60 -8.42
N CYS A 24 -7.38 -4.77 -8.42
CA CYS A 24 -6.39 -4.65 -7.35
C CYS A 24 -6.13 -3.18 -7.04
N PHE A 25 -5.59 -2.91 -5.86
CA PHE A 25 -5.04 -1.62 -5.53
C PHE A 25 -3.71 -1.75 -4.78
N ILE A 26 -2.89 -0.73 -4.94
CA ILE A 26 -1.60 -0.59 -4.29
C ILE A 26 -1.66 0.56 -3.31
N CYS A 27 -1.01 0.35 -2.16
CA CYS A 27 -0.97 1.26 -1.05
C CYS A 27 0.51 1.51 -0.72
N ALA A 28 0.95 2.75 -0.90
CA ALA A 28 2.27 3.20 -0.51
C ALA A 28 2.21 3.71 0.93
N THR A 29 3.08 3.20 1.80
CA THR A 29 3.08 3.46 3.23
C THR A 29 4.47 3.88 3.73
N CYS A 30 4.56 4.33 4.97
CA CYS A 30 5.85 4.72 5.58
C CYS A 30 6.85 3.57 5.77
N ASP A 31 6.40 2.32 5.69
CA ASP A 31 7.20 1.10 5.89
C ASP A 31 7.28 0.21 4.63
N GLY A 32 6.68 0.61 3.51
CA GLY A 32 6.75 -0.16 2.29
C GLY A 32 5.56 0.05 1.38
N ILE A 33 5.27 -0.99 0.60
CA ILE A 33 4.19 -1.02 -0.37
C ILE A 33 3.37 -2.27 -0.12
N ARG A 34 2.04 -2.13 -0.07
CA ARG A 34 1.09 -3.23 0.07
C ARG A 34 0.20 -3.32 -1.14
N ILE A 35 -0.03 -4.53 -1.63
CA ILE A 35 -0.94 -4.79 -2.74
C ILE A 35 -2.12 -5.58 -2.20
N PHE A 36 -3.31 -5.13 -2.54
CA PHE A 36 -4.56 -5.76 -2.15
C PHE A 36 -5.35 -6.13 -3.39
N ASN A 37 -5.98 -7.29 -3.33
CA ASN A 37 -7.02 -7.69 -4.25
C ASN A 37 -8.36 -7.10 -3.77
N VAL A 38 -9.21 -6.67 -4.69
CA VAL A 38 -10.53 -6.12 -4.36
C VAL A 38 -11.52 -7.25 -4.08
N GLU A 39 -11.50 -8.32 -4.89
CA GLU A 39 -12.45 -9.44 -4.79
C GLU A 39 -11.76 -10.81 -5.03
N PRO A 40 -11.69 -11.70 -4.02
CA PRO A 40 -12.00 -11.43 -2.62
C PRO A 40 -11.01 -10.42 -2.02
N PHE A 41 -11.48 -9.62 -1.06
CA PHE A 41 -10.65 -8.63 -0.38
C PHE A 41 -9.55 -9.30 0.43
N ALA A 42 -8.31 -9.20 -0.04
CA ALA A 42 -7.16 -9.83 0.59
C ALA A 42 -5.85 -9.12 0.24
N GLN A 43 -4.93 -9.03 1.20
CA GLN A 43 -3.56 -8.59 0.91
C GLN A 43 -2.86 -9.68 0.10
N LYS A 44 -2.38 -9.32 -1.09
CA LYS A 44 -1.66 -10.23 -1.99
C LYS A 44 -0.16 -10.25 -1.72
N SER A 45 0.42 -9.08 -1.46
CA SER A 45 1.84 -8.95 -1.19
C SER A 45 2.15 -7.71 -0.37
N PHE A 46 3.28 -7.78 0.33
CA PHE A 46 3.91 -6.66 1.02
C PHE A 46 5.36 -6.62 0.58
N LEU A 47 5.82 -5.43 0.20
CA LEU A 47 7.20 -5.17 -0.17
C LEU A 47 7.77 -4.16 0.80
N ASP A 48 8.73 -4.60 1.61
CA ASP A 48 9.46 -3.77 2.57
C ASP A 48 10.56 -2.99 1.84
N VAL A 49 10.18 -1.87 1.24
CA VAL A 49 11.09 -0.90 0.60
C VAL A 49 11.36 0.33 1.48
N GLY A 50 10.88 0.31 2.74
CA GLY A 50 10.82 1.51 3.57
C GLY A 50 9.78 2.52 3.04
N ARG A 51 9.98 3.81 3.35
CA ARG A 51 8.97 4.84 3.06
C ARG A 51 8.73 5.03 1.56
N ALA A 52 7.54 4.66 1.09
CA ALA A 52 7.09 4.87 -0.28
C ALA A 52 6.00 5.96 -0.33
N THR A 53 6.27 7.06 -1.03
CA THR A 53 5.30 8.16 -1.22
C THR A 53 4.39 7.95 -2.41
N TYR A 54 4.84 7.19 -3.40
CA TYR A 54 4.12 6.87 -4.63
C TYR A 54 4.36 5.41 -4.97
N ALA A 55 3.33 4.75 -5.49
CA ALA A 55 3.43 3.41 -6.03
C ALA A 55 2.29 3.20 -7.03
N GLU A 56 2.60 2.60 -8.18
CA GLU A 56 1.61 2.25 -9.20
C GLU A 56 1.84 0.82 -9.71
N MET A 57 0.74 0.12 -9.99
CA MET A 57 0.79 -1.23 -10.56
C MET A 57 0.56 -1.18 -12.06
N LEU A 58 1.31 -2.01 -12.79
CA LEU A 58 1.00 -2.31 -14.18
C LEU A 58 0.12 -3.57 -14.24
N TYR A 59 -1.20 -3.36 -14.38
CA TYR A 59 -2.23 -4.40 -14.39
C TYR A 59 -2.12 -5.35 -13.18
N ARG A 60 -2.02 -6.66 -13.43
CA ARG A 60 -1.77 -7.71 -12.43
C ARG A 60 -0.39 -8.35 -12.58
N THR A 61 0.59 -7.57 -13.05
CA THR A 61 1.98 -8.02 -13.16
C THR A 61 2.73 -7.78 -11.85
N ASN A 62 3.94 -8.34 -11.73
CA ASN A 62 4.87 -8.02 -10.65
C ASN A 62 5.69 -6.74 -10.92
N LEU A 63 5.33 -5.96 -11.94
CA LEU A 63 5.97 -4.69 -12.26
C LEU A 63 5.28 -3.55 -11.49
N ILE A 64 6.08 -2.86 -10.70
CA ILE A 64 5.68 -1.74 -9.83
C ILE A 64 6.60 -0.56 -10.17
N ALA A 65 6.04 0.64 -10.28
CA ALA A 65 6.77 1.89 -10.53
C ALA A 65 6.56 2.92 -9.41
#